data_AF-A0A182WNF2-F1
#
_entry.id   AF-A0A182WNF2-F1
#
_cell.length_a   1.000
_cell.length_b   1.000
_cell.length_c   1.000
_cell.angle_alpha   90.00
_cell.angle_beta   90.00
_cell.angle_gamma   90.00
#
_symmetry.space_group_name_H-M   'P 1'
#
loop_
_entity.id
_entity.type
_entity.pdbx_description
1 polymer ?
#
loop_
_entity_poly.entity_id
_entity_poly.type
_entity_poly.pdbx_seq_one_letter_code
_entity_poly.pdbx_strand_id
1 'polypeptide(L)'
;MIIRSSKQSYALRRTIRRTWARKDHRVAHRFVLRSGNISSKSHPIKVDRLVGWLKRLQHRGTVDTNARYVLFVNESVFVNTPFLLAAIERVLPKDGFILCTPVASVPGQNVTCDSSHPILVSMDIVRGTARQHVVHDGRRLYLNRRETEALVRHQLDDELGLTYFFTDSLYRLSVKRSLPLLIDQLWLSCGGNDTPVEY
;
A
#
# COMPACT_ATOMS: atom_id res chain seq x y z
N MET A 1 3.17 3.02 7.65
CA MET A 1 3.31 2.96 6.18
C MET A 1 4.76 3.23 5.76
N ILE A 2 5.29 2.43 4.85
CA ILE A 2 6.63 2.57 4.28
C ILE A 2 6.48 2.73 2.78
N ILE A 3 6.78 3.94 2.30
CA ILE A 3 6.48 4.38 0.94
C ILE A 3 7.79 4.44 0.14
N ARG A 4 7.94 3.59 -0.87
CA ARG A 4 9.07 3.61 -1.80
C ARG A 4 8.90 4.76 -2.78
N SER A 5 9.86 5.69 -2.80
CA SER A 5 9.80 6.91 -3.61
C SER A 5 11.16 7.21 -4.27
N SER A 6 11.16 7.71 -5.51
CA SER A 6 12.38 8.20 -6.17
C SER A 6 12.85 9.48 -5.48
N LYS A 7 14.15 9.66 -5.27
CA LYS A 7 14.70 10.90 -4.69
C LYS A 7 14.18 12.18 -5.37
N GLN A 8 14.00 12.13 -6.69
CA GLN A 8 13.60 13.26 -7.53
C GLN A 8 12.10 13.64 -7.38
N SER A 9 11.25 12.73 -6.90
CA SER A 9 9.80 12.92 -6.80
C SER A 9 9.33 13.75 -5.59
N TYR A 10 9.94 14.91 -5.31
CA TYR A 10 9.60 15.72 -4.14
C TYR A 10 8.14 16.19 -4.11
N ALA A 11 7.64 16.71 -5.23
CA ALA A 11 6.26 17.19 -5.36
C ALA A 11 5.24 16.07 -5.11
N LEU A 12 5.52 14.87 -5.61
CA LEU A 12 4.68 13.69 -5.38
C LEU A 12 4.65 13.30 -3.90
N ARG A 13 5.83 13.25 -3.24
CA ARG A 13 5.88 12.99 -1.79
C ARG A 13 5.12 14.03 -0.98
N ARG A 14 5.21 15.32 -1.34
CA ARG A 14 4.44 16.39 -0.67
C ARG A 14 2.93 16.15 -0.82
N THR A 15 2.51 15.75 -2.01
CA THR A 15 1.11 15.44 -2.32
C THR A 15 0.61 14.24 -1.51
N ILE A 16 1.35 13.13 -1.51
CA ILE A 16 1.02 11.94 -0.71
C ILE A 16 0.87 12.27 0.78
N ARG A 17 1.74 13.13 1.34
CA ARG A 17 1.66 13.53 2.75
C ARG A 17 0.43 14.34 3.11
N ARG A 18 -0.16 15.08 2.16
CA ARG A 18 -1.39 15.85 2.40
C ARG A 18 -2.66 15.06 2.09
N THR A 19 -2.56 13.95 1.38
CA THR A 19 -3.68 13.09 1.00
C THR A 19 -3.69 11.77 1.79
N TRP A 20 -3.54 10.62 1.13
CA TRP A 20 -3.74 9.31 1.73
C TRP A 20 -2.68 8.92 2.77
N ALA A 21 -1.54 9.61 2.85
CA ALA A 21 -0.58 9.47 3.94
C ALA A 21 -0.62 10.66 4.91
N ARG A 22 -1.76 11.37 5.01
CA ARG A 22 -1.97 12.41 6.03
C ARG A 22 -1.65 11.85 7.42
N LYS A 23 -1.02 12.68 8.26
CA LYS A 23 -0.72 12.29 9.63
C LYS A 23 -2.04 12.05 10.37
N ASP A 24 -2.15 10.86 10.95
CA ASP A 24 -3.23 10.41 11.82
C ASP A 24 -2.54 9.74 13.02
N HIS A 25 -3.10 9.83 14.23
CA HIS A 25 -2.55 9.18 15.43
C HIS A 25 -2.43 7.66 15.26
N ARG A 26 -3.26 7.06 14.40
CA ARG A 26 -3.25 5.63 14.03
C ARG A 26 -2.23 5.29 12.96
N VAL A 27 -1.72 6.28 12.21
CA VAL A 27 -0.89 6.06 11.02
C VAL A 27 0.35 6.94 11.01
N ALA A 28 1.50 6.29 11.17
CA ALA A 28 2.80 6.88 10.83
C ALA A 28 3.21 6.50 9.40
N HIS A 29 3.87 7.41 8.68
CA HIS A 29 4.45 7.13 7.37
C HIS A 29 5.94 7.50 7.29
N ARG A 30 6.69 6.74 6.49
CA ARG A 30 8.10 7.01 6.17
C ARG A 30 8.36 6.80 4.69
N PHE A 31 9.11 7.70 4.07
CA PHE A 31 9.59 7.52 2.70
C PHE A 31 10.94 6.83 2.68
N VAL A 32 11.06 5.77 1.90
CA VAL A 32 12.33 5.11 1.60
C VAL A 32 12.76 5.55 0.21
N LEU A 33 13.74 6.45 0.18
CA LEU A 33 14.21 7.07 -1.05
C LEU A 33 15.15 6.13 -1.81
N ARG A 34 14.90 5.95 -3.11
CA ARG A 34 15.79 5.22 -4.02
C ARG A 34 16.39 6.19 -5.05
N SER A 35 17.65 5.93 -5.42
CA SER A 35 18.27 6.58 -6.58
C SER A 35 17.75 5.90 -7.86
N GLY A 36 17.29 6.68 -8.84
CA GLY A 36 16.74 6.18 -10.10
C GLY A 36 15.21 6.07 -10.13
N ASN A 37 14.65 5.83 -11.32
CA ASN A 37 13.21 5.67 -11.53
C ASN A 37 12.73 4.36 -10.91
N ILE A 38 11.62 4.42 -10.17
CA ILE A 38 10.96 3.22 -9.65
C ILE A 38 10.32 2.49 -10.83
N SER A 39 11.03 1.50 -11.37
CA SER A 39 10.50 0.58 -12.36
C SER A 39 9.45 -0.32 -11.72
N SER A 40 8.32 -0.54 -12.41
CA SER A 40 7.30 -1.52 -12.03
C SER A 40 7.78 -2.97 -12.17
N LYS A 41 8.99 -3.20 -12.67
CA LYS A 41 9.58 -4.55 -12.84
C LYS A 41 10.42 -4.90 -11.60
N SER A 42 9.77 -5.10 -10.45
CA SER A 42 10.43 -5.74 -9.31
C SER A 42 10.18 -7.25 -9.32
N HIS A 43 11.21 -8.04 -9.02
CA HIS A 43 11.08 -9.50 -8.98
C HIS A 43 10.10 -9.92 -7.86
N PRO A 44 9.39 -11.05 -8.03
CA PRO A 44 8.58 -11.66 -6.97
C PRO A 44 9.37 -11.78 -5.67
N ILE A 45 8.78 -11.36 -4.55
CA ILE A 45 9.33 -11.59 -3.23
C ILE A 45 8.76 -12.91 -2.71
N LYS A 46 9.60 -13.95 -2.72
CA LYS A 46 9.33 -15.18 -1.96
C LYS A 46 9.07 -14.82 -0.51
N VAL A 47 8.15 -15.50 0.17
CA VAL A 47 7.88 -15.31 1.60
C VAL A 47 9.18 -15.36 2.43
N ASP A 48 10.07 -16.32 2.18
CA ASP A 48 11.36 -16.39 2.89
C ASP A 48 12.29 -15.20 2.57
N ARG A 49 12.19 -14.65 1.35
CA ARG A 49 12.87 -13.39 0.97
C ARG A 49 12.17 -12.17 1.55
N LEU A 50 10.86 -12.22 1.81
CA LEU A 50 10.13 -11.18 2.54
C LEU A 50 10.73 -11.07 3.92
N VAL A 51 11.01 -12.18 4.60
CA VAL A 51 11.72 -12.18 5.90
C VAL A 51 13.08 -11.49 5.79
N GLY A 52 13.90 -11.83 4.78
CA GLY A 52 15.19 -11.16 4.58
C GLY A 52 15.07 -9.66 4.24
N TRP A 53 13.99 -9.27 3.55
CA TRP A 53 13.69 -7.88 3.26
C TRP A 53 13.13 -7.11 4.47
N LEU A 54 12.28 -7.75 5.27
CA LEU A 54 11.79 -7.27 6.55
C LEU A 54 12.96 -7.09 7.52
N LYS A 55 13.90 -8.03 7.59
CA LYS A 55 15.15 -7.90 8.37
C LYS A 55 15.93 -6.63 8.04
N ARG A 56 16.08 -6.31 6.74
CA ARG A 56 16.72 -5.04 6.32
C ARG A 56 15.96 -3.79 6.78
N LEU A 57 14.66 -3.89 6.99
CA LEU A 57 13.83 -2.81 7.51
C LEU A 57 13.90 -2.76 9.03
N GLN A 58 13.86 -3.92 9.71
CA GLN A 58 14.06 -4.06 11.15
C GLN A 58 15.35 -3.33 11.60
N HIS A 59 16.46 -3.56 10.90
CA HIS A 59 17.74 -2.90 11.17
C HIS A 59 17.72 -1.37 10.98
N ARG A 60 16.66 -0.80 10.38
CA ARG A 60 16.49 0.65 10.17
C ARG A 60 15.54 1.30 11.17
N GLY A 61 15.32 0.67 12.33
CA GLY A 61 14.56 1.23 13.46
C GLY A 61 13.04 1.16 13.32
N THR A 62 12.50 0.28 12.46
CA THR A 62 11.04 0.07 12.40
C THR A 62 10.50 -0.81 13.54
N VAL A 63 11.38 -1.50 14.27
CA VAL A 63 11.00 -2.46 15.34
C VAL A 63 10.48 -1.76 16.59
N ASP A 64 11.02 -0.57 16.90
CA ASP A 64 10.67 0.24 18.08
C ASP A 64 9.34 0.98 17.94
N THR A 65 8.57 0.68 16.88
CA THR A 65 7.24 1.26 16.68
C THR A 65 6.18 0.36 17.32
N ASN A 66 5.19 0.97 17.97
CA ASN A 66 3.99 0.29 18.48
C ASN A 66 2.95 0.02 17.37
N ALA A 67 3.40 -0.06 16.11
CA ALA A 67 2.52 -0.33 14.98
C ALA A 67 2.03 -1.78 15.02
N ARG A 68 0.74 -1.99 14.76
CA ARG A 68 0.16 -3.35 14.62
C ARG A 68 0.41 -3.96 13.25
N TYR A 69 0.46 -3.11 12.23
CA TYR A 69 0.71 -3.52 10.85
C TYR A 69 1.71 -2.59 10.17
N VAL A 70 2.41 -3.13 9.19
CA VAL A 70 3.29 -2.40 8.30
C VAL A 70 2.79 -2.55 6.87
N LEU A 71 2.32 -1.45 6.30
CA LEU A 71 2.01 -1.35 4.88
C LEU A 71 3.23 -0.89 4.10
N PHE A 72 3.58 -1.64 3.06
CA PHE A 72 4.58 -1.28 2.08
C PHE A 72 3.93 -0.93 0.75
N VAL A 73 4.29 0.20 0.18
CA VAL A 73 3.63 0.73 -1.02
C VAL A 73 4.61 1.54 -1.87
N ASN A 74 4.37 1.59 -3.18
CA ASN A 74 5.11 2.46 -4.11
C ASN A 74 4.43 3.82 -4.21
N GLU A 75 5.20 4.90 -4.46
CA GLU A 75 4.65 6.27 -4.58
C GLU A 75 3.64 6.47 -5.72
N SER A 76 3.55 5.54 -6.66
CA SER A 76 2.62 5.58 -7.78
C SER A 76 1.27 4.91 -7.50
N VAL A 77 1.08 4.31 -6.33
CA VAL A 77 -0.18 3.68 -5.94
C VAL A 77 -0.92 4.62 -5.00
N PHE A 78 -2.21 4.81 -5.25
CA PHE A 78 -3.09 5.49 -4.30
C PHE A 78 -3.62 4.47 -3.28
N VAL A 79 -3.67 4.87 -2.02
CA VAL A 79 -4.18 4.05 -0.92
C VAL A 79 -5.50 4.67 -0.44
N ASN A 80 -6.57 3.90 -0.44
CA ASN A 80 -7.82 4.28 0.23
C ASN A 80 -7.65 4.07 1.74
N THR A 81 -6.91 4.99 2.37
CA THR A 81 -6.53 4.89 3.79
C THR A 81 -7.72 4.84 4.74
N PRO A 82 -8.79 5.64 4.57
CA PRO A 82 -10.00 5.53 5.41
C PRO A 82 -10.58 4.11 5.43
N PHE A 83 -10.75 3.52 4.25
CA PHE A 83 -11.30 2.16 4.12
C PHE A 83 -10.35 1.09 4.67
N LEU A 84 -9.04 1.23 4.40
CA LEU A 84 -8.01 0.34 4.94
C LEU A 84 -7.98 0.34 6.48
N LEU A 85 -8.08 1.51 7.12
CA LEU A 85 -8.08 1.61 8.58
C LEU A 85 -9.33 1.00 9.19
N ALA A 86 -10.51 1.25 8.59
CA ALA A 86 -11.76 0.63 9.03
C ALA A 86 -11.69 -0.91 8.96
N ALA A 87 -11.04 -1.47 7.93
CA ALA A 87 -10.84 -2.91 7.82
C ALA A 87 -9.84 -3.46 8.85
N ILE A 88 -8.73 -2.74 9.09
CA ILE A 88 -7.73 -3.09 10.12
C ILE A 88 -8.36 -3.17 11.52
N GLU A 89 -9.26 -2.24 11.84
CA GLU A 89 -9.90 -2.16 13.15
C GLU A 89 -10.93 -3.27 13.38
N ARG A 90 -11.61 -3.72 12.32
CA ARG A 90 -12.77 -4.63 12.41
C ARG A 90 -12.48 -6.08 12.06
N VAL A 91 -11.67 -6.34 11.03
CA VAL A 91 -11.69 -7.65 10.35
C VAL A 91 -10.30 -8.29 10.26
N LEU A 92 -9.23 -7.51 10.16
CA LEU A 92 -7.92 -8.12 9.87
C LEU A 92 -7.33 -8.89 11.07
N PRO A 93 -6.81 -10.11 10.86
CA PRO A 93 -6.09 -10.86 11.90
C PRO A 93 -4.89 -10.08 12.43
N LYS A 94 -4.66 -10.13 13.76
CA LYS A 94 -3.63 -9.31 14.44
C LYS A 94 -2.22 -9.86 14.25
N ASP A 95 -2.10 -11.17 14.11
CA ASP A 95 -0.84 -11.91 14.12
C ASP A 95 -0.78 -12.87 12.92
N GLY A 96 0.43 -13.20 12.46
CA GLY A 96 0.63 -14.16 11.39
C GLY A 96 -0.02 -13.76 10.06
N PHE A 97 -0.25 -12.47 9.81
CA PHE A 97 -1.05 -12.00 8.67
C PHE A 97 -0.19 -11.32 7.59
N ILE A 98 -0.35 -11.77 6.34
CA ILE A 98 0.19 -11.11 5.15
C ILE A 98 -0.94 -10.94 4.13
N LEU A 99 -1.15 -9.73 3.65
CA LEU A 99 -2.03 -9.43 2.52
C LEU A 99 -1.20 -8.90 1.36
N CYS A 100 -1.24 -9.58 0.22
CA CYS A 100 -0.51 -9.19 -0.98
C CYS A 100 -1.15 -9.76 -2.25
N THR A 101 -0.70 -9.30 -3.41
CA THR A 101 -1.00 -9.97 -4.69
C THR A 101 -0.08 -11.20 -4.81
N PRO A 102 -0.61 -12.43 -4.84
CA PRO A 102 0.23 -13.61 -5.02
C PRO A 102 0.71 -13.68 -6.47
N VAL A 103 1.96 -14.08 -6.67
CA VAL A 103 2.44 -14.50 -7.99
C VAL A 103 1.99 -15.95 -8.19
N ALA A 104 1.49 -16.29 -9.38
CA ALA A 104 0.99 -17.62 -9.70
C ALA A 104 1.98 -18.68 -9.19
N SER A 105 1.52 -19.50 -8.23
CA SER A 105 2.29 -20.62 -7.70
C SER A 105 2.25 -21.74 -8.73
N VAL A 106 3.41 -22.28 -9.09
CA VAL A 106 3.49 -23.61 -9.68
C VAL A 106 3.05 -24.60 -8.60
N PRO A 107 2.19 -25.59 -8.89
CA PRO A 107 1.78 -26.58 -7.89
C PRO A 107 3.00 -27.14 -7.14
N GLY A 108 2.99 -27.03 -5.81
CA GLY A 108 4.10 -27.47 -4.93
C GLY A 108 5.09 -26.38 -4.49
N GLN A 109 4.91 -25.11 -4.88
CA GLN A 109 5.69 -23.99 -4.33
C GLN A 109 4.92 -23.14 -3.30
N ASN A 110 5.64 -22.67 -2.28
CA ASN A 110 5.16 -21.68 -1.32
C ASN A 110 4.66 -20.43 -2.06
N VAL A 111 3.48 -19.93 -1.68
CA VAL A 111 2.89 -18.70 -2.24
C VAL A 111 3.88 -17.54 -2.07
N THR A 112 4.09 -16.76 -3.14
CA THR A 112 5.02 -15.62 -3.12
C THR A 112 4.27 -14.32 -3.36
N CYS A 113 4.71 -13.23 -2.74
CA CYS A 113 4.09 -11.92 -2.91
C CYS A 113 4.75 -11.15 -4.06
N ASP A 114 3.94 -10.57 -4.94
CA ASP A 114 4.43 -9.62 -5.91
C ASP A 114 4.78 -8.30 -5.22
N SER A 115 6.07 -7.99 -5.19
CA SER A 115 6.59 -6.77 -4.56
C SER A 115 6.37 -5.50 -5.36
N SER A 116 5.83 -5.63 -6.56
CA SER A 116 5.40 -4.51 -7.40
C SER A 116 4.09 -3.90 -6.88
N HIS A 117 3.29 -4.70 -6.16
CA HIS A 117 2.07 -4.29 -5.50
C HIS A 117 2.31 -3.97 -4.02
N PRO A 118 1.39 -3.23 -3.38
CA PRO A 118 1.35 -3.10 -1.94
C PRO A 118 1.40 -4.44 -1.19
N ILE A 119 2.00 -4.43 -0.01
CA ILE A 119 2.06 -5.57 0.89
C ILE A 119 1.74 -5.07 2.30
N LEU A 120 0.70 -5.60 2.93
CA LEU A 120 0.36 -5.33 4.33
C LEU A 120 0.74 -6.54 5.18
N VAL A 121 1.51 -6.31 6.24
CA VAL A 121 2.07 -7.38 7.08
C VAL A 121 1.83 -7.05 8.55
N SER A 122 1.45 -8.04 9.36
CA SER A 122 1.36 -7.89 10.82
C SER A 122 2.74 -7.74 11.47
N MET A 123 2.80 -6.99 12.57
CA MET A 123 4.08 -6.60 13.17
C MET A 123 4.86 -7.76 13.79
N ASP A 124 4.20 -8.82 14.24
CA ASP A 124 4.82 -10.04 14.75
C ASP A 124 5.66 -10.77 13.67
N ILE A 125 5.19 -10.78 12.42
CA ILE A 125 5.97 -11.27 11.27
C ILE A 125 7.15 -10.34 11.03
N VAL A 126 6.91 -9.02 11.06
CA VAL A 126 7.99 -8.04 10.90
C VAL A 126 9.03 -8.17 11.98
N ARG A 127 8.67 -8.57 13.20
CA ARG A 127 9.57 -8.84 14.35
C ARG A 127 10.23 -10.22 14.31
N GLY A 128 9.72 -11.14 13.49
CA GLY A 128 10.20 -12.53 13.44
C GLY A 128 9.75 -13.36 14.63
N THR A 129 8.70 -12.94 15.34
CA THR A 129 8.13 -13.65 16.50
C THR A 129 6.94 -14.54 16.10
N ALA A 130 6.44 -14.40 14.87
CA ALA A 130 5.36 -15.22 14.34
C ALA A 130 5.79 -16.69 14.20
N ARG A 131 5.06 -17.62 14.83
CA ARG A 131 5.31 -19.08 14.69
C ARG A 131 4.88 -19.60 13.33
N GLN A 132 3.79 -19.04 12.79
CA GLN A 132 3.20 -19.38 11.50
C GLN A 132 2.65 -18.09 10.89
N HIS A 133 2.43 -18.10 9.58
CA HIS A 133 1.78 -17.00 8.89
C HIS A 133 0.92 -17.50 7.73
N VAL A 134 -0.08 -16.69 7.37
CA VAL A 134 -1.00 -16.95 6.27
C VAL A 134 -0.88 -15.81 5.27
N VAL A 135 -0.73 -16.17 4.00
CA VAL A 135 -0.77 -15.22 2.88
C VAL A 135 -2.18 -15.19 2.32
N HIS A 136 -2.84 -14.05 2.49
CA HIS A 136 -4.15 -13.78 1.93
C HIS A 136 -4.01 -13.15 0.54
N ASP A 137 -4.75 -13.70 -0.43
CA ASP A 137 -4.83 -13.12 -1.77
C ASP A 137 -5.60 -11.80 -1.72
N GLY A 138 -4.86 -10.71 -1.84
CA GLY A 138 -5.41 -9.37 -1.84
C GLY A 138 -5.91 -8.89 -3.18
N ARG A 139 -5.80 -9.64 -4.29
CA ARG A 139 -6.11 -9.18 -5.66
C ARG A 139 -7.43 -8.43 -5.79
N ARG A 140 -8.47 -8.86 -5.09
CA ARG A 140 -9.80 -8.23 -5.09
C ARG A 140 -9.87 -6.87 -4.38
N LEU A 141 -8.86 -6.53 -3.59
CA LEU A 141 -8.72 -5.26 -2.87
C LEU A 141 -7.81 -4.28 -3.62
N TYR A 142 -7.25 -4.70 -4.77
CA TYR A 142 -6.58 -3.85 -5.73
C TYR A 142 -7.54 -3.58 -6.87
N LEU A 143 -7.75 -2.31 -7.20
CA LEU A 143 -8.36 -1.98 -8.48
C LEU A 143 -7.43 -2.42 -9.59
N ASN A 144 -7.99 -3.11 -10.59
CA ASN A 144 -7.25 -3.40 -11.80
C ASN A 144 -7.05 -2.11 -12.62
N ARG A 145 -6.30 -2.21 -13.71
CA ARG A 145 -6.01 -1.06 -14.58
C ARG A 145 -7.27 -0.36 -15.08
N ARG A 146 -8.27 -1.11 -15.54
CA ARG A 146 -9.50 -0.56 -16.13
C ARG A 146 -10.33 0.14 -15.07
N GLU A 147 -10.47 -0.47 -13.90
CA GLU A 147 -11.17 0.12 -12.75
C GLU A 147 -10.47 1.37 -12.25
N THR A 148 -9.14 1.36 -12.15
CA THR A 148 -8.35 2.54 -11.77
C THR A 148 -8.53 3.68 -12.77
N GLU A 149 -8.53 3.38 -14.07
CA GLU A 149 -8.74 4.38 -15.12
C GLU A 149 -10.17 4.94 -15.10
N ALA A 150 -11.17 4.09 -14.89
CA ALA A 150 -12.57 4.49 -14.76
C ALA A 150 -12.78 5.40 -13.53
N LEU A 151 -12.20 5.04 -12.38
CA LEU A 151 -12.25 5.85 -11.16
C LEU A 151 -11.59 7.22 -11.36
N VAL A 152 -10.38 7.25 -11.95
CA VAL A 152 -9.68 8.51 -12.24
C VAL A 152 -10.44 9.41 -13.22
N ARG A 153 -11.27 8.83 -14.07
CA ARG A 153 -12.07 9.56 -15.07
C ARG A 153 -13.49 9.89 -14.61
N HIS A 154 -13.86 9.55 -13.39
CA HIS A 154 -15.23 9.68 -12.89
C HIS A 154 -16.26 8.97 -13.77
N GLN A 155 -15.91 7.74 -14.20
CA GLN A 155 -16.74 6.89 -15.05
C GLN A 155 -17.38 5.73 -14.26
N LEU A 156 -17.44 5.85 -12.93
CA LEU A 156 -18.06 4.85 -12.06
C LEU A 156 -19.28 5.50 -11.41
N ASP A 157 -20.45 4.90 -11.59
CA ASP A 157 -21.72 5.44 -11.11
C ASP A 157 -21.84 5.44 -9.57
N ASP A 158 -21.08 4.57 -8.89
CA ASP A 158 -21.02 4.48 -7.43
C ASP A 158 -19.55 4.45 -6.95
N GLU A 159 -18.88 5.61 -7.03
CA GLU A 159 -17.49 5.75 -6.54
C GLU A 159 -17.35 5.44 -5.03
N LEU A 160 -18.40 5.71 -4.25
CA LEU A 160 -18.44 5.54 -2.80
C LEU A 160 -18.65 4.07 -2.39
N GLY A 161 -19.30 3.25 -3.23
CA GLY A 161 -19.52 1.82 -3.02
C GLY A 161 -18.32 0.93 -3.37
N LEU A 162 -17.26 1.49 -3.98
CA LEU A 162 -16.07 0.72 -4.36
C LEU A 162 -15.26 0.29 -3.13
N THR A 163 -15.33 -1.01 -2.84
CA THR A 163 -14.57 -1.64 -1.77
C THR A 163 -13.16 -2.00 -2.25
N TYR A 164 -12.21 -1.07 -2.13
CA TYR A 164 -10.80 -1.30 -2.46
C TYR A 164 -9.85 -0.66 -1.43
N PHE A 165 -8.65 -1.22 -1.32
CA PHE A 165 -7.56 -0.63 -0.52
C PHE A 165 -6.57 0.13 -1.40
N PHE A 166 -6.31 -0.37 -2.60
CA PHE A 166 -5.20 0.10 -3.43
C PHE A 166 -5.63 0.24 -4.89
N THR A 167 -5.08 1.24 -5.59
CA THR A 167 -5.19 1.30 -7.05
C THR A 167 -4.10 0.48 -7.73
N ASP A 168 -4.24 0.26 -9.05
CA ASP A 168 -3.09 -0.06 -9.89
C ASP A 168 -2.13 1.14 -9.95
N SER A 169 -0.92 0.92 -10.46
CA SER A 169 0.10 1.95 -10.60
C SER A 169 -0.35 3.08 -11.54
N LEU A 170 -0.43 4.29 -10.98
CA LEU A 170 -0.84 5.49 -11.68
C LEU A 170 0.18 5.98 -12.71
N TYR A 171 1.42 5.47 -12.72
CA TYR A 171 2.44 5.87 -13.71
C TYR A 171 1.97 5.67 -15.17
N ARG A 172 1.12 4.68 -15.42
CA ARG A 172 0.60 4.43 -16.77
C ARG A 172 -0.48 5.43 -17.18
N LEU A 173 -1.18 6.00 -16.21
CA LEU A 173 -2.15 7.08 -16.42
C LEU A 173 -1.47 8.45 -16.44
N SER A 174 -0.26 8.55 -15.86
CA SER A 174 0.46 9.81 -15.73
C SER A 174 1.08 10.34 -17.03
N VAL A 175 0.90 9.63 -18.14
CA VAL A 175 1.30 10.09 -19.48
C VAL A 175 0.48 11.31 -19.91
N LYS A 176 -0.78 11.41 -19.45
CA LYS A 176 -1.71 12.50 -19.81
C LYS A 176 -1.95 13.52 -18.69
N ARG A 177 -1.62 13.18 -17.44
CA ARG A 177 -1.82 14.02 -16.24
C ARG A 177 -0.68 13.80 -15.26
N SER A 178 -0.27 14.83 -14.52
CA SER A 178 0.77 14.64 -13.50
C SER A 178 0.29 13.72 -12.37
N LEU A 179 1.17 12.87 -11.83
CA LEU A 179 0.83 11.99 -10.70
C LEU A 179 0.28 12.73 -9.47
N PRO A 180 0.82 13.89 -9.06
CA PRO A 180 0.23 14.69 -7.99
C PRO A 180 -1.26 14.99 -8.22
N LEU A 181 -1.61 15.45 -9.43
CA LEU A 181 -2.99 15.79 -9.77
C LEU A 181 -3.91 14.58 -9.66
N LEU A 182 -3.47 13.41 -10.16
CA LEU A 182 -4.24 12.16 -10.05
C LEU A 182 -4.49 11.76 -8.60
N ILE A 183 -3.48 11.90 -7.74
CA ILE A 183 -3.61 11.57 -6.31
C ILE A 183 -4.56 12.54 -5.60
N ASP A 184 -4.50 13.84 -5.89
CA ASP A 184 -5.43 14.81 -5.29
C ASP A 184 -6.88 14.51 -5.72
N GLN A 185 -7.11 14.19 -7.00
CA GLN A 185 -8.44 13.82 -7.51
C GLN A 185 -9.00 12.59 -6.79
N LEU A 186 -8.21 11.52 -6.70
CA LEU A 186 -8.61 10.30 -5.99
C LEU A 186 -8.84 10.53 -4.48
N TRP A 187 -8.08 11.44 -3.87
CA TRP A 187 -8.29 11.78 -2.46
C TRP A 187 -9.64 12.45 -2.23
N LEU A 188 -10.05 13.35 -3.12
CA LEU A 188 -11.34 14.03 -3.04
C LEU A 188 -12.51 13.06 -3.23
N SER A 189 -12.41 12.10 -4.15
CA SER A 189 -13.47 11.11 -4.38
C SER A 189 -13.66 10.12 -3.22
N CYS A 190 -12.61 9.82 -2.46
CA CYS A 190 -12.69 8.94 -1.28
C CYS A 190 -13.19 9.63 0.01
N GLY A 191 -13.80 10.81 -0.07
CA GLY A 191 -14.25 11.54 1.13
C GLY A 191 -13.12 12.20 1.93
N GLY A 192 -11.96 12.45 1.29
CA GLY A 192 -10.79 13.03 1.93
C GLY A 192 -10.92 14.48 2.45
N ASN A 193 -12.12 15.06 2.36
CA ASN A 193 -12.50 16.35 2.92
C ASN A 193 -13.13 16.25 4.32
N ASP A 194 -13.41 15.05 4.83
CA ASP A 194 -13.96 14.92 6.18
C ASP A 194 -12.91 15.39 7.20
N THR A 195 -13.19 16.54 7.80
CA THR A 195 -12.58 16.99 9.04
C THR A 195 -12.76 15.91 10.09
N PRO A 196 -11.71 15.55 10.86
CA PRO A 196 -11.88 14.59 11.94
C PRO A 196 -12.97 15.12 12.87
N VAL A 197 -14.00 14.31 13.13
CA VAL A 197 -14.93 14.57 14.22
C VAL A 197 -14.10 14.53 15.50
N GLU A 198 -13.89 15.69 16.10
CA GLU A 198 -13.33 15.80 17.44
C GLU A 198 -14.29 15.10 18.41
N TYR A 199 -13.81 14.04 19.06
CA TYR A 199 -14.43 13.45 20.24
C TYR A 199 -13.73 13.97 21.48
#